data_AF-C0VLE9-F1
#
_entry.id   AF-C0VLE9-F1
#
_cell.length_a   1.000
_cell.length_b   1.000
_cell.length_c   1.000
_cell.angle_alpha   90.00
_cell.angle_beta   90.00
_cell.angle_gamma   90.00
#
_symmetry.space_group_name_H-M   'P 1'
#
loop_
_entity.id
_entity.type
_entity.pdbx_description
1 polymer ?
#
loop_
_entity_poly.entity_id
_entity_poly.type
_entity_poly.pdbx_seq_one_letter_code
_entity_poly.pdbx_strand_id
1 'polypeptide(L)' 'MIKKHNELVQKHLKTTVFNAGGCKSYYLDANGRNFAAWPWSLKKLKQRLKQMDLNDYQVTYQTEKTN' A
#
# COMPACT_ATOMS: atom_id res chain seq x y z
N MET A 1 -6.26 8.97 -6.53
CA MET A 1 -6.43 7.54 -6.15
C MET A 1 -5.49 7.14 -5.01
N ILE A 2 -4.18 7.35 -5.16
CA ILE A 2 -3.16 6.96 -4.15
C ILE A 2 -3.31 7.64 -2.78
N LYS A 3 -3.71 8.92 -2.72
CA LYS A 3 -3.94 9.63 -1.45
C LYS A 3 -5.04 8.98 -0.61
N LYS A 4 -6.19 8.70 -1.21
CA LYS A 4 -7.32 8.01 -0.55
C LYS A 4 -6.94 6.59 -0.10
N HIS A 5 -6.13 5.87 -0.90
CA HIS A 5 -5.58 4.59 -0.50
C HIS A 5 -4.74 4.74 0.78
N ASN A 6 -3.81 5.69 0.81
CA ASN A 6 -2.95 5.94 1.95
C ASN A 6 -3.74 6.36 3.19
N GLU A 7 -4.75 7.21 3.06
CA GLU A 7 -5.64 7.58 4.18
C GLU A 7 -6.36 6.36 4.78
N LEU A 8 -6.86 5.45 3.93
CA LEU A 8 -7.48 4.21 4.39
C LEU A 8 -6.45 3.29 5.07
N VAL A 9 -5.28 3.09 4.47
CA VAL A 9 -4.19 2.29 5.08
C VAL A 9 -3.84 2.84 6.46
N GLN A 10 -3.57 4.14 6.56
CA GLN A 10 -3.19 4.79 7.81
C GLN A 10 -4.30 4.72 8.86
N LYS A 11 -5.57 4.87 8.45
CA LYS A 11 -6.72 4.70 9.35
C LYS A 11 -6.75 3.31 9.98
N HIS A 12 -6.58 2.26 9.17
CA HIS A 12 -6.64 0.89 9.65
C HIS A 12 -5.38 0.44 10.40
N LEU A 13 -4.20 1.00 10.09
CA LEU A 13 -2.97 0.69 10.81
C LEU A 13 -3.06 0.99 12.31
N LYS A 14 -3.81 2.04 12.69
CA LYS A 14 -4.04 2.42 14.10
C LYS A 14 -4.61 1.28 14.95
N THR A 15 -5.38 0.36 14.36
CA THR A 15 -6.03 -0.75 15.10
C THR A 15 -5.23 -2.04 15.08
N THR A 16 -4.06 -2.06 14.41
CA THR A 16 -3.23 -3.26 14.31
C THR A 16 -2.20 -3.30 15.42
N VAL A 17 -1.70 -4.49 15.75
CA VAL A 17 -0.58 -4.66 16.70
C VAL A 17 0.68 -3.90 16.28
N PHE A 18 0.85 -3.60 14.99
CA PHE A 18 1.98 -2.82 14.47
C PHE A 18 2.01 -1.37 14.98
N ASN A 19 0.86 -0.83 15.41
CA ASN A 19 0.77 0.50 16.01
C ASN A 19 0.26 0.46 17.46
N ALA A 20 -0.70 -0.42 17.77
CA ALA A 20 -1.31 -0.53 19.09
C ALA A 20 -0.46 -1.32 20.10
N GLY A 21 0.58 -2.04 19.65
CA GLY A 21 1.42 -2.90 20.49
C GLY A 21 2.40 -2.17 21.42
N GLY A 22 2.40 -0.84 21.47
CA GLY A 22 3.13 -0.03 22.48
C GLY A 22 4.65 0.07 22.30
N CYS A 23 5.28 -0.81 21.51
CA CYS A 23 6.72 -0.74 21.22
C CYS A 23 7.02 0.15 20.01
N LYS A 24 8.08 0.96 20.10
CA LYS A 24 8.63 1.69 18.94
C LYS A 24 9.25 0.68 17.98
N SER A 25 8.56 0.40 16.88
CA SER A 25 9.05 -0.50 15.83
C SER A 25 9.82 0.28 14.77
N TYR A 26 10.72 -0.42 14.05
CA TYR A 26 11.48 0.13 12.92
C TYR A 26 10.58 0.78 11.83
N TYR A 27 9.31 0.40 11.79
CA TYR A 27 8.36 0.86 10.78
C TYR A 27 7.70 2.20 11.10
N LEU A 28 7.96 2.77 12.27
CA LEU A 28 7.48 4.10 12.65
C LEU A 28 8.51 5.17 12.26
N ASP A 29 8.03 6.26 11.66
CA ASP A 29 8.85 7.45 11.46
C ASP A 29 8.98 8.28 12.76
N ALA A 30 9.68 9.41 12.69
CA ALA A 30 9.89 10.32 13.83
C ALA A 30 8.57 10.87 14.43
N ASN A 31 7.48 10.85 13.67
CA ASN A 31 6.16 11.31 14.09
C ASN A 31 5.25 10.14 14.54
N GLY A 32 5.78 8.92 14.61
CA GLY A 32 5.00 7.73 14.98
C GLY A 32 4.08 7.23 13.86
N ARG A 33 4.28 7.67 12.61
CA ARG A 33 3.51 7.18 11.47
C ARG A 33 4.14 5.90 10.93
N ASN A 34 3.32 4.86 10.80
CA ASN A 34 3.77 3.60 10.20
C ASN A 34 3.78 3.72 8.66
N PHE A 35 4.95 3.63 8.04
CA PHE A 35 5.09 3.82 6.59
C PHE A 35 5.17 2.51 5.79
N ALA A 36 5.28 1.36 6.45
CA ALA A 36 5.61 0.09 5.81
C ALA A 36 4.53 -0.99 5.94
N ALA A 37 3.74 -0.98 7.02
CA ALA A 37 2.86 -2.10 7.31
C ALA A 37 1.56 -2.09 6.48
N TRP A 38 1.10 -3.30 6.15
CA TRP A 38 -0.20 -3.54 5.52
C TRP A 38 -1.20 -3.98 6.59
N PRO A 39 -2.30 -3.23 6.83
CA PRO A 39 -3.17 -3.47 7.98
C PRO A 39 -4.20 -4.58 7.79
N TRP A 40 -4.24 -5.21 6.62
CA TRP A 40 -5.20 -6.28 6.30
C TRP A 40 -4.49 -7.63 6.08
N SER A 41 -5.26 -8.68 5.86
CA SER A 41 -4.71 -10.02 5.64
C SER A 41 -3.99 -10.17 4.29
N LEU A 42 -3.09 -11.16 4.22
CA LEU A 42 -2.47 -11.58 2.95
C LEU A 42 -3.50 -12.03 1.91
N LYS A 43 -4.62 -12.65 2.34
CA LYS A 43 -5.74 -13.00 1.44
C LYS A 43 -6.32 -11.75 0.77
N LYS A 44 -6.49 -10.65 1.53
CA LYS A 44 -6.97 -9.37 0.99
C LYS A 44 -5.96 -8.76 0.02
N LEU A 45 -4.66 -8.86 0.33
CA LEU A 45 -3.61 -8.40 -0.58
C LEU A 45 -3.66 -9.17 -1.91
N LYS A 46 -3.69 -10.50 -1.87
CA LYS A 46 -3.83 -11.35 -3.06
C LYS A 46 -5.07 -11.02 -3.88
N GLN A 47 -6.21 -10.79 -3.21
CA GLN A 47 -7.45 -10.38 -3.89
C GLN A 47 -7.29 -9.05 -4.63
N ARG A 48 -6.64 -8.05 -4.00
CA ARG A 48 -6.45 -6.72 -4.62
C ARG A 48 -5.50 -6.75 -5.80
N LEU A 49 -4.45 -7.58 -5.73
CA LEU A 49 -3.47 -7.72 -6.80
C LEU A 49 -3.94 -8.65 -7.94
N LYS A 50 -5.07 -9.34 -7.79
CA LYS A 50 -5.60 -10.27 -8.81
C LYS A 50 -6.08 -9.55 -10.07
N GLN A 51 -6.50 -8.29 -9.95
CA GLN A 51 -6.96 -7.48 -11.07
C GLN A 51 -6.02 -6.28 -11.22
N MET A 52 -5.50 -6.09 -12.43
CA MET A 52 -4.71 -4.92 -12.78
C MET A 52 -5.64 -3.87 -13.39
N ASP A 53 -5.76 -2.72 -12.74
CA ASP A 53 -6.46 -1.55 -13.28
C ASP A 53 -5.44 -0.66 -13.97
N LEU A 54 -5.50 -0.55 -15.30
CA LEU A 54 -4.57 0.29 -16.07
C LEU A 54 -4.64 1.77 -15.68
N ASN A 55 -5.74 2.24 -15.07
CA ASN A 55 -5.87 3.62 -14.60
C ASN A 55 -4.95 3.93 -13.41
N ASP A 56 -4.44 2.92 -12.71
CA ASP A 56 -3.45 3.08 -11.65
C ASP A 56 -2.01 3.20 -12.20
N TYR A 57 -1.80 3.08 -13.51
CA TYR A 57 -0.49 3.04 -14.15
C TYR A 57 -0.33 4.12 -15.23
N GLN A 58 0.89 4.62 -15.39
CA GLN A 58 1.28 5.36 -16.59
C GLN A 58 1.67 4.34 -17.66
N VAL A 59 0.81 4.16 -18.67
CA VAL A 59 1.00 3.18 -19.74
C VAL A 59 1.80 3.80 -20.88
N THR A 60 2.83 3.08 -21.34
CA THR A 60 3.58 3.42 -22.56
C THR A 60 3.51 2.27 -23.54
N TYR A 61 3.17 2.55 -24.79
CA TYR A 61 3.12 1.55 -25.85
C TYR A 61 4.41 1.62 -26.67
N GLN A 62 5.09 0.49 -26.85
CA GLN A 62 6.19 0.39 -27.80
C GLN A 62 5.63 -0.11 -29.13
N THR A 63 5.83 0.65 -30.20
CA THR A 63 5.60 0.17 -31.56
C THR A 63 6.83 -0.62 -32.01
N GLU A 64 6.62 -1.79 -32.61
CA GLU A 64 7.72 -2.59 -33.16
C GLU A 64 8.58 -1.74 -34.10
N LYS A 65 9.90 -1.80 -33.92
CA LYS A 65 10.83 -1.22 -34.89
C LYS A 65 10.72 -2.03 -36.17
N THR A 66 10.06 -1.47 -37.19
CA THR A 66 10.12 -1.99 -38.55
C THR A 66 11.56 -1.83 -39.03
N ASN A 67 12.25 -2.95 -39.31
CA ASN A 67 13.53 -2.95 -40.02
C ASN A 67 13.32 -2.53 -41.48
#